data_AF-A0AAV1ZG49-F1
#
_entry.id   AF-A0AAV1ZG49-F1
#
_cell.length_a   1.000
_cell.length_b   1.000
_cell.length_c   1.000
_cell.angle_alpha   90.00
_cell.angle_beta   90.00
_cell.angle_gamma   90.00
#
_symmetry.space_group_name_H-M   'P 1'
#
loop_
_entity.id
_entity.type
_entity.pdbx_description
1 polymer ?
#
loop_
_entity_poly.entity_id
_entity_poly.type
_entity_poly.pdbx_seq_one_letter_code
_entity_poly.pdbx_strand_id
1 'polypeptide(L)'
;MQVQNTNDSSIVSKLSAANKGYFQDNWLKMFVEKEQKRSPIINRGYYIRFKAIEAAFNSWFATISSLTSGKSQIDYPAVMRRKLEYIQNSEFSNLLDLQSTQDFSNKNIVAISEEYAMLGIDLQDCKELKQCFQDMEINFTAPTLFLSECSVTYMEPKGSNALIEWVQINFPNSAFVVYEQVDDDFGFSIVMKNHFKSLGCPLKSINPKMDAFAICSRFKEQGWPLCSTISMFDFYMNFPEEEKLRIQSIELFDEFEMWHEKCRHYVLTWACQGAISVPKILHSKSGSLIFDNMSAGTLNCTYELSSQLIHRFGHQVALLSSRFLIVSGGFGQLKKRHQRLEGLTCYDTVSKRSYLVPSSSIQDPLGKRMFHSMTKLTDGTLVVIGGRSSPATIFNTVVSIHCDDMSQECASYTAETVTHMPLPTWRHSQSLIHIDGVEHIFIFGGRTAANVVTNESFILNTKTWNFSEIPSLDIVPSPRHSHSAASLDKRKFYVTGGLSKDERILNSVYVFDVATFSWSELNISGLLPRYSHSSVCYNNAIYLVGGISGFSYGPHSVGMIDLCTNTAYEFELKIQAPEYPLILSNHCCYVYEDRLIVTGGGGNCFSFGTHFNEIDICIEFPEQACNGTVLKD
;
A
#
# COMPACT_ATOMS: atom_id res chain seq x y z
N MET A 1 -2.33 -9.08 24.65
CA MET A 1 -3.53 -8.22 24.58
C MET A 1 -4.72 -9.13 24.36
N GLN A 2 -5.80 -9.02 25.15
CA GLN A 2 -7.03 -9.77 24.87
C GLN A 2 -7.82 -9.06 23.76
N VAL A 3 -8.65 -9.77 22.99
CA VAL A 3 -9.49 -9.21 21.92
C VAL A 3 -10.28 -7.98 22.40
N GLN A 4 -10.74 -8.00 23.66
CA GLN A 4 -11.48 -6.92 24.32
C GLN A 4 -10.74 -5.57 24.35
N ASN A 5 -9.41 -5.56 24.29
CA ASN A 5 -8.60 -4.34 24.33
C ASN A 5 -8.34 -3.76 22.92
N THR A 6 -8.75 -4.46 21.85
CA THR A 6 -8.61 -3.93 20.48
C THR A 6 -9.54 -2.74 20.24
N ASN A 7 -10.67 -2.68 20.95
CA ASN A 7 -11.59 -1.56 20.94
C ASN A 7 -10.90 -0.26 21.38
N ASP A 8 -10.18 -0.27 22.50
CA ASP A 8 -9.50 0.92 23.05
C ASP A 8 -8.46 1.47 22.06
N SER A 9 -7.69 0.59 21.41
CA SER A 9 -6.72 0.99 20.39
C SER A 9 -7.38 1.62 19.15
N SER A 10 -8.54 1.10 18.76
CA SER A 10 -9.31 1.57 17.62
C SER A 10 -9.92 2.95 17.86
N ILE A 11 -10.52 3.18 19.03
CA ILE A 11 -11.14 4.47 19.39
C ILE A 11 -10.08 5.58 19.45
N VAL A 12 -8.90 5.31 20.02
CA VAL A 12 -7.78 6.27 20.03
C VAL A 12 -7.40 6.71 18.61
N SER A 13 -7.41 5.78 17.66
CA SER A 13 -7.04 6.06 16.27
C SER A 13 -8.15 6.79 15.50
N LYS A 14 -9.43 6.50 15.79
CA LYS A 14 -10.58 7.31 15.32
C LYS A 14 -10.45 8.75 15.82
N LEU A 15 -10.15 8.95 17.11
CA LEU A 15 -9.99 10.28 17.71
C LEU A 15 -8.82 11.05 17.10
N SER A 16 -7.69 10.39 16.84
CA SER A 16 -6.56 11.00 16.14
C SER A 16 -6.95 11.55 14.76
N ALA A 17 -7.71 10.78 13.97
CA ALA A 17 -8.19 11.21 12.66
C ALA A 17 -9.21 12.36 12.76
N ALA A 18 -10.14 12.29 13.72
CA ALA A 18 -11.12 13.36 13.97
C ALA A 18 -10.44 14.68 14.38
N ASN A 19 -9.49 14.64 15.32
CA ASN A 19 -8.72 15.80 15.77
C ASN A 19 -7.88 16.44 14.64
N LYS A 20 -7.57 15.68 13.59
CA LYS A 20 -6.88 16.17 12.39
C LYS A 20 -7.82 16.75 11.33
N GLY A 21 -9.13 16.66 11.52
CA GLY A 21 -10.12 17.20 10.59
C GLY A 21 -10.46 16.27 9.42
N TYR A 22 -10.15 14.97 9.52
CA TYR A 22 -10.60 14.01 8.51
C TYR A 22 -12.12 13.89 8.48
N PHE A 23 -12.74 13.88 9.67
CA PHE A 23 -14.18 13.91 9.89
C PHE A 23 -14.46 14.58 11.24
N GLN A 24 -15.71 14.97 11.50
CA GLN A 24 -16.13 15.55 12.76
C GLN A 24 -16.78 14.50 13.65
N ASP A 25 -16.36 14.43 14.91
CA ASP A 25 -16.98 13.60 15.93
C ASP A 25 -16.72 14.23 17.30
N ASN A 26 -17.79 14.68 17.96
CA ASN A 26 -17.70 15.37 19.26
C ASN A 26 -17.69 14.41 20.44
N TRP A 27 -17.90 13.11 20.21
CA TRP A 27 -18.17 12.11 21.25
C TRP A 27 -16.95 11.22 21.51
N LEU A 28 -16.12 10.95 20.50
CA LEU A 28 -14.96 10.05 20.62
C LEU A 28 -14.02 10.37 21.79
N LYS A 29 -13.83 11.65 22.11
CA LYS A 29 -12.96 12.09 23.20
C LYS A 29 -13.39 11.53 24.56
N MET A 30 -14.68 11.27 24.75
CA MET A 30 -15.24 10.79 26.01
C MET A 30 -14.94 9.30 26.26
N PHE A 31 -14.55 8.57 25.22
CA PHE A 31 -14.26 7.13 25.27
C PHE A 31 -12.75 6.83 25.23
N VAL A 32 -11.90 7.86 25.39
CA VAL A 32 -10.44 7.73 25.34
C VAL A 32 -9.82 8.34 26.58
N GLU A 33 -9.14 7.52 27.39
CA GLU A 33 -8.42 8.01 28.58
C GLU A 33 -7.23 8.90 28.24
N LYS A 34 -6.49 8.55 27.18
CA LYS A 34 -5.29 9.27 26.75
C LYS A 34 -5.27 9.45 25.24
N GLU A 35 -5.36 10.70 24.82
CA GLU A 35 -5.20 11.08 23.42
C GLU A 35 -3.80 10.70 22.91
N GLN A 36 -3.75 10.13 21.70
CA GLN A 36 -2.49 9.82 21.04
C GLN A 36 -2.59 10.19 19.57
N LYS A 37 -1.56 10.88 19.07
CA LYS A 37 -1.41 11.13 17.63
C LYS A 37 -1.04 9.83 16.92
N ARG A 38 -1.56 9.67 15.71
CA ARG A 38 -1.20 8.59 14.80
C ARG A 38 -0.53 9.15 13.54
N SER A 39 0.21 8.30 12.84
CA SER A 39 0.83 8.65 11.56
C SER A 39 -0.24 8.94 10.50
N PRO A 40 0.08 9.75 9.46
CA PRO A 40 -0.85 10.08 8.39
C PRO A 40 -1.51 8.86 7.73
N ILE A 41 -0.77 7.77 7.50
CA ILE A 41 -1.34 6.52 6.95
C ILE A 41 -2.43 5.92 7.85
N ILE A 42 -2.25 5.97 9.17
CA ILE A 42 -3.25 5.49 10.14
C ILE A 42 -4.49 6.38 10.12
N ASN A 43 -4.31 7.71 10.14
CA ASN A 43 -5.44 8.64 10.08
C ASN A 43 -6.26 8.45 8.79
N ARG A 44 -5.61 8.35 7.61
CA ARG A 44 -6.28 8.02 6.34
C ARG A 44 -7.01 6.68 6.41
N GLY A 45 -6.41 5.67 7.05
CA GLY A 45 -7.03 4.34 7.23
C GLY A 45 -8.28 4.33 8.08
N TYR A 46 -8.33 5.15 9.13
CA TYR A 46 -9.53 5.33 9.95
C TYR A 46 -10.55 6.24 9.29
N TYR A 47 -10.11 7.19 8.47
CA TYR A 47 -11.01 8.02 7.66
C TYR A 47 -11.80 7.19 6.64
N ILE A 48 -11.12 6.33 5.86
CA ILE A 48 -11.83 5.48 4.89
C ILE A 48 -12.75 4.47 5.57
N ARG A 49 -12.36 3.96 6.75
CA ARG A 49 -13.22 3.13 7.60
C ARG A 49 -14.48 3.89 8.00
N PHE A 50 -14.35 5.12 8.49
CA PHE A 50 -15.48 5.99 8.81
C PHE A 50 -16.40 6.20 7.60
N LYS A 51 -15.84 6.52 6.43
CA LYS A 51 -16.62 6.72 5.19
C LYS A 51 -17.32 5.45 4.70
N ALA A 52 -16.71 4.29 4.83
CA ALA A 52 -17.34 3.02 4.48
C ALA A 52 -18.56 2.74 5.36
N ILE A 53 -18.45 2.97 6.67
CA ILE A 53 -19.55 2.80 7.62
C ILE A 53 -20.64 3.85 7.42
N GLU A 54 -20.27 5.12 7.21
CA GLU A 54 -21.20 6.20 6.88
C GLU A 54 -22.00 5.88 5.60
N ALA A 55 -21.33 5.37 4.55
CA ALA A 55 -21.99 4.97 3.33
C ALA A 55 -22.96 3.77 3.53
N ALA A 56 -22.60 2.81 4.38
CA ALA A 56 -23.48 1.71 4.73
C ALA A 56 -24.75 2.22 5.44
N PHE A 57 -24.62 3.10 6.42
CA PHE A 57 -25.76 3.72 7.10
C PHE A 57 -26.62 4.54 6.14
N ASN A 58 -26.02 5.40 5.32
CA ASN A 58 -26.75 6.20 4.35
C ASN A 58 -27.54 5.32 3.37
N SER A 59 -26.95 4.20 2.93
CA SER A 59 -27.61 3.23 2.06
C SER A 59 -28.78 2.52 2.75
N TRP A 60 -28.60 2.17 4.03
CA TRP A 60 -29.67 1.59 4.84
C TRP A 60 -30.84 2.55 4.98
N PHE A 61 -30.60 3.77 5.45
CA PHE A 61 -31.66 4.77 5.67
C PHE A 61 -32.33 5.25 4.37
N ALA A 62 -31.66 5.15 3.23
CA ALA A 62 -32.29 5.39 1.93
C ALA A 62 -33.26 4.26 1.51
N THR A 63 -33.07 3.05 2.04
CA THR A 63 -33.87 1.86 1.71
C THR A 63 -35.13 1.75 2.58
N ILE A 64 -35.06 2.18 3.83
CA ILE A 64 -36.18 2.12 4.79
C ILE A 64 -36.92 3.46 4.88
N SER A 65 -38.20 3.50 4.53
CA SER A 65 -39.03 4.72 4.49
C SER A 65 -39.56 5.18 5.86
N SER A 66 -39.32 4.42 6.93
CA SER A 66 -39.77 4.72 8.30
C SER A 66 -38.61 4.58 9.27
N LEU A 67 -38.50 5.48 10.25
CA LEU A 67 -37.57 5.34 11.38
C LEU A 67 -37.75 3.94 12.00
N THR A 68 -36.73 3.11 11.92
CA THR A 68 -36.70 1.84 12.67
C THR A 68 -36.46 2.16 14.13
N SER A 69 -37.36 1.67 14.98
CA SER A 69 -37.30 1.68 16.45
C SER A 69 -36.14 0.83 16.96
N GLY A 70 -35.39 1.36 17.92
CA GLY A 70 -34.40 0.63 18.73
C GLY A 70 -33.02 0.39 18.08
N LYS A 71 -31.96 0.67 18.83
CA LYS A 71 -30.56 0.38 18.47
C LYS A 71 -29.97 -0.53 19.55
N SER A 72 -29.33 -1.64 19.17
CA SER A 72 -28.64 -2.50 20.13
C SER A 72 -27.15 -2.53 19.86
N GLN A 73 -26.35 -2.35 20.91
CA GLN A 73 -24.91 -2.59 20.89
C GLN A 73 -24.59 -3.86 21.67
N ILE A 74 -23.79 -4.73 21.06
CA ILE A 74 -23.45 -6.05 21.60
C ILE A 74 -21.94 -6.19 21.61
N ASP A 75 -21.39 -6.56 22.76
CA ASP A 75 -19.98 -6.87 22.94
C ASP A 75 -19.82 -7.79 24.16
N TYR A 76 -18.60 -8.21 24.48
CA TYR A 76 -18.32 -8.96 25.68
C TYR A 76 -18.80 -8.21 26.94
N PRO A 77 -19.30 -8.94 27.96
CA PRO A 77 -19.83 -8.34 29.18
C PRO A 77 -18.91 -7.30 29.84
N ALA A 78 -17.60 -7.57 29.87
CA ALA A 78 -16.62 -6.64 30.45
C ALA A 78 -16.49 -5.33 29.65
N VAL A 79 -16.53 -5.41 28.32
CA VAL A 79 -16.43 -4.24 27.43
C VAL A 79 -17.67 -3.36 27.57
N MET A 80 -18.86 -3.97 27.58
CA MET A 80 -20.12 -3.24 27.74
C MET A 80 -20.24 -2.55 29.11
N ARG A 81 -19.83 -3.20 30.21
CA ARG A 81 -19.85 -2.58 31.54
C ARG A 81 -18.94 -1.35 31.62
N ARG A 82 -17.69 -1.48 31.16
CA ARG A 82 -16.76 -0.34 31.09
C ARG A 82 -17.28 0.78 30.18
N LYS A 83 -17.95 0.44 29.08
CA LYS A 83 -18.56 1.45 28.20
C LYS A 83 -19.71 2.19 28.90
N LEU A 84 -20.55 1.47 29.66
CA LEU A 84 -21.61 2.08 30.45
C LEU A 84 -21.04 3.05 31.48
N GLU A 85 -19.95 2.68 32.16
CA GLU A 85 -19.25 3.57 33.11
C GLU A 85 -18.80 4.88 32.43
N TYR A 86 -18.24 4.83 31.22
CA TYR A 86 -17.90 6.06 30.48
C TYR A 86 -19.13 6.90 30.14
N ILE A 87 -20.21 6.26 29.69
CA ILE A 87 -21.46 6.96 29.32
C ILE A 87 -22.04 7.69 30.54
N GLN A 88 -22.19 6.97 31.66
CA GLN A 88 -22.76 7.51 32.91
C GLN A 88 -21.92 8.67 33.48
N ASN A 89 -20.60 8.61 33.34
CA ASN A 89 -19.70 9.64 33.84
C ASN A 89 -19.48 10.81 32.86
N SER A 90 -20.38 10.99 31.89
CA SER A 90 -20.20 11.94 30.80
C SER A 90 -21.52 12.62 30.39
N GLU A 91 -21.44 13.69 29.61
CA GLU A 91 -22.62 14.39 29.07
C GLU A 91 -23.50 13.50 28.16
N PHE A 92 -22.97 12.36 27.72
CA PHE A 92 -23.67 11.38 26.88
C PHE A 92 -24.81 10.66 27.64
N SER A 93 -24.72 10.60 28.96
CA SER A 93 -25.76 10.02 29.83
C SER A 93 -27.13 10.66 29.60
N ASN A 94 -27.17 11.98 29.40
CA ASN A 94 -28.40 12.75 29.16
C ASN A 94 -29.03 12.47 27.79
N LEU A 95 -28.27 11.96 26.82
CA LEU A 95 -28.75 11.75 25.46
C LEU A 95 -29.52 10.43 25.29
N LEU A 96 -29.17 9.40 26.07
CA LEU A 96 -29.67 8.04 25.87
C LEU A 96 -30.71 7.60 26.90
N ASP A 97 -30.94 8.38 27.97
CA ASP A 97 -31.86 8.08 29.08
C ASP A 97 -31.80 6.60 29.54
N LEU A 98 -30.57 6.12 29.76
CA LEU A 98 -30.33 4.70 30.01
C LEU A 98 -30.73 4.30 31.43
N GLN A 99 -31.63 3.33 31.53
CA GLN A 99 -31.89 2.63 32.78
C GLN A 99 -30.72 1.67 33.03
N SER A 100 -29.83 2.05 33.94
CA SER A 100 -28.71 1.23 34.38
C SER A 100 -29.07 0.49 35.66
N THR A 101 -29.25 -0.84 35.55
CA THR A 101 -29.42 -1.80 36.65
C THR A 101 -30.38 -1.36 37.77
N GLN A 102 -31.68 -1.50 37.51
CA GLN A 102 -32.61 -2.06 38.50
C GLN A 102 -33.08 -3.42 37.97
N ASP A 103 -32.69 -4.50 38.67
CA ASP A 103 -33.17 -5.89 38.53
C ASP A 103 -33.72 -6.33 37.15
N PHE A 104 -32.88 -6.31 36.10
CA PHE A 104 -33.21 -7.06 34.89
C PHE A 104 -33.18 -8.56 35.21
N SER A 105 -34.24 -9.28 34.83
CA SER A 105 -34.28 -10.75 34.94
C SER A 105 -33.17 -11.42 34.13
N ASN A 106 -32.74 -10.79 33.03
CA ASN A 106 -31.65 -11.25 32.18
C ASN A 106 -30.35 -10.47 32.47
N LYS A 107 -29.35 -11.16 33.04
CA LYS A 107 -28.02 -10.64 33.39
C LYS A 107 -27.18 -10.13 32.20
N ASN A 108 -27.57 -10.48 30.97
CA ASN A 108 -26.88 -10.06 29.76
C ASN A 108 -27.32 -8.67 29.27
N ILE A 109 -28.45 -8.14 29.78
CA ILE A 109 -28.87 -6.75 29.55
C ILE A 109 -28.10 -5.85 30.50
N VAL A 110 -27.19 -5.04 29.95
CA VAL A 110 -26.32 -4.15 30.73
C VAL A 110 -27.00 -2.81 31.01
N ALA A 111 -27.67 -2.25 30.00
CA ALA A 111 -28.49 -1.05 30.11
C ALA A 111 -29.50 -1.01 28.96
N ILE A 112 -30.66 -0.38 29.18
CA ILE A 112 -31.69 -0.21 28.15
C ILE A 112 -32.42 1.12 28.31
N SER A 113 -32.88 1.68 27.20
CA SER A 113 -33.83 2.77 27.08
C SER A 113 -34.80 2.46 25.94
N GLU A 114 -35.76 3.37 25.67
CA GLU A 114 -36.72 3.19 24.58
C GLU A 114 -36.04 3.04 23.20
N GLU A 115 -34.92 3.74 22.99
CA GLU A 115 -34.23 3.76 21.69
C GLU A 115 -32.89 3.02 21.67
N TYR A 116 -32.34 2.60 22.82
CA TYR A 116 -30.99 2.03 22.89
C TYR A 116 -30.85 0.90 23.91
N ALA A 117 -30.21 -0.20 23.51
CA ALA A 117 -29.89 -1.34 24.39
C ALA A 117 -28.39 -1.68 24.34
N MET A 118 -27.82 -2.00 25.49
CA MET A 118 -26.45 -2.49 25.64
C MET A 118 -26.46 -3.93 26.15
N LEU A 119 -25.91 -4.85 25.37
CA LEU A 119 -25.94 -6.28 25.65
C LEU A 119 -24.52 -6.84 25.84
N GLY A 120 -24.26 -7.41 27.01
CA GLY A 120 -23.02 -8.10 27.33
C GLY A 120 -23.12 -9.58 26.98
N ILE A 121 -22.80 -9.98 25.75
CA ILE A 121 -22.97 -11.35 25.23
C ILE A 121 -21.74 -11.74 24.40
N ASP A 122 -21.28 -12.99 24.52
CA ASP A 122 -20.35 -13.56 23.52
C ASP A 122 -21.14 -13.82 22.23
N LEU A 123 -20.80 -13.11 21.16
CA LEU A 123 -21.48 -13.21 19.86
C LEU A 123 -21.48 -14.64 19.27
N GLN A 124 -20.61 -15.53 19.76
CA GLN A 124 -20.62 -16.94 19.37
C GLN A 124 -21.77 -17.73 20.01
N ASP A 125 -22.38 -17.23 21.09
CA ASP A 125 -23.54 -17.84 21.74
C ASP A 125 -24.86 -17.29 21.17
N CYS A 126 -25.23 -17.80 20.00
CA CYS A 126 -26.48 -17.43 19.33
C CYS A 126 -27.74 -17.83 20.13
N LYS A 127 -27.64 -18.75 21.10
CA LYS A 127 -28.79 -19.13 21.95
C LYS A 127 -29.07 -18.07 22.99
N GLU A 128 -28.03 -17.62 23.71
CA GLU A 128 -28.15 -16.52 24.66
C GLU A 128 -28.56 -15.22 23.96
N LEU A 129 -28.02 -14.96 22.76
CA LEU A 129 -28.40 -13.81 21.95
C LEU A 129 -29.90 -13.83 21.60
N LYS A 130 -30.41 -14.99 21.14
CA LYS A 130 -31.83 -15.16 20.84
C LYS A 130 -32.72 -14.94 22.06
N GLN A 131 -32.35 -15.53 23.20
CA GLN A 131 -33.10 -15.36 24.44
C GLN A 131 -33.16 -13.89 24.85
N CYS A 132 -32.03 -13.18 24.79
CA CYS A 132 -31.98 -11.77 25.13
C CYS A 132 -32.85 -10.89 24.20
N PHE A 133 -32.87 -11.20 22.90
CA PHE A 133 -33.75 -10.50 21.96
C PHE A 133 -35.23 -10.79 22.20
N GLN A 134 -35.57 -12.00 22.64
CA GLN A 134 -36.93 -12.35 23.05
C GLN A 134 -37.35 -11.63 24.33
N ASP A 135 -36.47 -11.54 25.32
CA ASP A 135 -36.72 -10.84 26.59
C ASP A 135 -36.93 -9.32 26.39
N MET A 136 -36.31 -8.74 25.35
CA MET A 136 -36.50 -7.35 24.93
C MET A 136 -37.66 -7.16 23.93
N GLU A 137 -38.41 -8.22 23.63
CA GLU A 137 -39.53 -8.20 22.69
C GLU A 137 -39.15 -7.67 21.29
N ILE A 138 -37.93 -7.95 20.82
CA ILE A 138 -37.46 -7.54 19.49
C ILE A 138 -38.34 -8.14 18.40
N ASN A 139 -38.83 -7.30 17.49
CA ASN A 139 -39.59 -7.74 16.33
C ASN A 139 -38.65 -8.32 15.25
N PHE A 140 -38.50 -9.64 15.22
CA PHE A 140 -37.68 -10.36 14.24
C PHE A 140 -38.12 -10.17 12.78
N THR A 141 -39.36 -9.76 12.51
CA THR A 141 -39.86 -9.55 11.14
C THR A 141 -39.58 -8.15 10.60
N ALA A 142 -39.20 -7.20 11.48
CA ALA A 142 -38.89 -5.84 11.11
C ALA A 142 -37.59 -5.77 10.27
N PRO A 143 -37.47 -4.79 9.34
CA PRO A 143 -36.22 -4.50 8.67
C PRO A 143 -35.07 -4.30 9.67
N THR A 144 -34.06 -5.17 9.64
CA THR A 144 -32.96 -5.16 10.63
C THR A 144 -31.59 -5.10 9.96
N LEU A 145 -30.75 -4.16 10.40
CA LEU A 145 -29.35 -4.05 9.99
C LEU A 145 -28.43 -4.61 11.07
N PHE A 146 -27.66 -5.63 10.72
CA PHE A 146 -26.54 -6.13 11.52
C PHE A 146 -25.25 -5.51 11.00
N LEU A 147 -24.54 -4.76 11.85
CA LEU A 147 -23.28 -4.13 11.49
C LEU A 147 -22.12 -4.71 12.32
N SER A 148 -21.14 -5.30 11.64
CA SER A 148 -19.89 -5.78 12.22
C SER A 148 -18.72 -4.96 11.69
N GLU A 149 -18.10 -4.15 12.55
CA GLU A 149 -16.95 -3.31 12.20
C GLU A 149 -15.68 -3.85 12.88
N CYS A 150 -14.93 -4.71 12.16
CA CYS A 150 -13.75 -5.43 12.64
C CYS A 150 -14.00 -6.26 13.92
N SER A 151 -15.14 -6.93 14.04
CA SER A 151 -15.45 -7.79 15.22
C SER A 151 -15.50 -9.27 14.85
N VAL A 152 -16.32 -9.65 13.85
CA VAL A 152 -16.49 -11.04 13.40
C VAL A 152 -15.15 -11.70 13.02
N THR A 153 -14.21 -10.94 12.46
CA THR A 153 -12.85 -11.41 12.10
C THR A 153 -12.10 -12.14 13.24
N TYR A 154 -12.37 -11.81 14.52
CA TYR A 154 -11.71 -12.43 15.67
C TYR A 154 -12.36 -13.74 16.15
N MET A 155 -13.56 -14.05 15.69
CA MET A 155 -14.30 -15.25 16.08
C MET A 155 -13.74 -16.50 15.37
N GLU A 156 -13.90 -17.67 15.99
CA GLU A 156 -13.60 -18.93 15.30
C GLU A 156 -14.51 -19.08 14.07
N PRO A 157 -14.03 -19.61 12.93
CA PRO A 157 -14.83 -19.75 11.71
C PRO A 157 -16.18 -20.43 11.93
N LYS A 158 -16.21 -21.47 12.78
CA LYS A 158 -17.45 -22.16 13.16
C LYS A 158 -18.44 -21.23 13.87
N GLY A 159 -17.96 -20.42 14.80
CA GLY A 159 -18.79 -19.50 15.58
C GLY A 159 -19.30 -18.32 14.75
N SER A 160 -18.45 -17.73 13.90
CA SER A 160 -18.86 -16.64 13.01
C SER A 160 -19.80 -17.12 11.90
N ASN A 161 -19.59 -18.30 11.33
CA ASN A 161 -20.53 -18.89 10.38
C ASN A 161 -21.89 -19.15 11.02
N ALA A 162 -21.92 -19.73 12.23
CA ALA A 162 -23.15 -19.94 12.98
C ALA A 162 -23.90 -18.64 13.26
N LEU A 163 -23.20 -17.54 13.57
CA LEU A 163 -23.82 -16.22 13.74
C LEU A 163 -24.41 -15.69 12.42
N ILE A 164 -23.66 -15.78 11.32
CA ILE A 164 -24.10 -15.33 9.99
C ILE A 164 -25.35 -16.10 9.55
N GLU A 165 -25.37 -17.42 9.71
CA GLU A 165 -26.51 -18.30 9.41
C GLU A 165 -27.68 -18.01 10.37
N TRP A 166 -27.43 -17.83 11.66
CA TRP A 166 -28.48 -17.55 12.64
C TRP A 166 -29.23 -16.26 12.32
N VAL A 167 -28.52 -15.19 11.95
CA VAL A 167 -29.15 -13.93 11.52
C VAL A 167 -30.02 -14.17 10.28
N GLN A 168 -29.49 -14.88 9.29
CA GLN A 168 -30.19 -15.22 8.05
C GLN A 168 -31.51 -15.96 8.33
N ILE A 169 -31.49 -16.95 9.22
CA ILE A 169 -32.68 -17.76 9.53
C ILE A 169 -33.74 -16.96 10.31
N ASN A 170 -33.32 -16.11 11.26
CA ASN A 170 -34.27 -15.50 12.20
C ASN A 170 -34.80 -14.13 11.74
N PHE A 171 -34.13 -13.42 10.81
CA PHE A 171 -34.52 -12.07 10.38
C PHE A 171 -34.82 -12.00 8.88
N PRO A 172 -36.06 -12.30 8.42
CA PRO A 172 -36.41 -12.43 7.00
C PRO A 172 -36.22 -11.16 6.15
N ASN A 173 -36.21 -9.98 6.77
CA ASN A 173 -35.93 -8.70 6.13
C ASN A 173 -34.69 -8.08 6.78
N SER A 174 -33.50 -8.44 6.31
CA SER A 174 -32.27 -8.00 6.96
C SER A 174 -31.12 -7.75 6.00
N ALA A 175 -30.16 -6.97 6.50
CA ALA A 175 -28.82 -6.87 5.95
C ALA A 175 -27.78 -7.21 7.01
N PHE A 176 -26.74 -7.94 6.62
CA PHE A 176 -25.52 -8.13 7.40
C PHE A 176 -24.38 -7.41 6.68
N VAL A 177 -23.89 -6.35 7.33
CA VAL A 177 -22.82 -5.51 6.82
C VAL A 177 -21.55 -5.73 7.62
N VAL A 178 -20.45 -6.01 6.93
CA VAL A 178 -19.16 -6.24 7.57
C VAL A 178 -18.09 -5.35 6.96
N TYR A 179 -17.37 -4.62 7.81
CA TYR A 179 -16.08 -4.02 7.49
C TYR A 179 -14.99 -4.85 8.17
N GLU A 180 -14.17 -5.56 7.41
CA GLU A 180 -13.11 -6.42 7.98
C GLU A 180 -11.95 -6.65 7.04
N GLN A 181 -10.92 -7.32 7.55
CA GLN A 181 -9.71 -7.69 6.82
C GLN A 181 -9.96 -8.81 5.81
N VAL A 182 -9.13 -8.86 4.76
CA VAL A 182 -8.98 -10.02 3.86
C VAL A 182 -7.56 -10.57 3.92
N ASP A 183 -7.38 -11.79 3.41
CA ASP A 183 -6.10 -12.47 3.33
C ASP A 183 -5.85 -13.04 1.94
N ASP A 184 -4.93 -12.44 1.21
CA ASP A 184 -4.50 -12.86 -0.12
C ASP A 184 -3.22 -13.72 -0.09
N ASP A 185 -2.71 -14.02 1.11
CA ASP A 185 -1.46 -14.74 1.38
C ASP A 185 -0.19 -14.07 0.84
N PHE A 186 -0.24 -12.76 0.57
CA PHE A 186 0.92 -11.97 0.14
C PHE A 186 1.56 -11.20 1.32
N GLY A 187 2.69 -10.54 1.05
CA GLY A 187 3.56 -9.99 2.10
C GLY A 187 2.84 -9.08 3.11
N PHE A 188 1.94 -8.21 2.66
CA PHE A 188 1.21 -7.33 3.58
C PHE A 188 0.21 -8.12 4.47
N SER A 189 -0.54 -9.07 3.91
CA SER A 189 -1.47 -9.89 4.69
C SER A 189 -0.73 -10.74 5.72
N ILE A 190 0.43 -11.31 5.37
CA ILE A 190 1.25 -12.11 6.28
C ILE A 190 1.76 -11.22 7.42
N VAL A 191 2.28 -10.02 7.13
CA VAL A 191 2.72 -9.06 8.15
C VAL A 191 1.57 -8.67 9.08
N MET A 192 0.39 -8.39 8.53
CA MET A 192 -0.82 -8.08 9.29
C MET A 192 -1.23 -9.23 10.22
N LYS A 193 -1.32 -10.46 9.71
CA LYS A 193 -1.67 -11.66 10.50
C LYS A 193 -0.66 -11.89 11.63
N ASN A 194 0.64 -11.78 11.32
CA ASN A 194 1.72 -11.95 12.30
C ASN A 194 1.64 -10.91 13.41
N HIS A 195 1.32 -9.66 13.08
CA HIS A 195 1.09 -8.59 14.06
C HIS A 195 -0.04 -8.96 15.04
N PHE A 196 -1.23 -9.29 14.54
CA PHE A 196 -2.37 -9.68 15.38
C PHE A 196 -2.09 -10.93 16.23
N LYS A 197 -1.38 -11.92 15.65
CA LYS A 197 -0.91 -13.10 16.38
C LYS A 197 0.03 -12.72 17.52
N SER A 198 1.00 -11.82 17.28
CA SER A 198 1.95 -11.35 18.30
C SER A 198 1.28 -10.60 19.46
N LEU A 199 0.16 -9.92 19.18
CA LEU A 199 -0.65 -9.24 20.18
C LEU A 199 -1.51 -10.20 21.00
N GLY A 200 -1.64 -11.48 20.60
CA GLY A 200 -2.52 -12.46 21.25
C GLY A 200 -3.99 -12.33 20.83
N CYS A 201 -4.27 -11.64 19.72
CA CYS A 201 -5.61 -11.46 19.15
C CYS A 201 -5.61 -11.83 17.65
N PRO A 202 -5.31 -13.09 17.29
CA PRO A 202 -5.23 -13.50 15.89
C PRO A 202 -6.56 -13.24 15.16
N LEU A 203 -6.46 -12.90 13.87
CA LEU A 203 -7.61 -12.84 12.97
C LEU A 203 -7.96 -14.29 12.60
N LYS A 204 -9.06 -14.80 13.16
CA LYS A 204 -9.39 -16.23 13.14
C LYS A 204 -10.38 -16.60 12.05
N SER A 205 -11.28 -15.69 11.71
CA SER A 205 -12.30 -15.91 10.68
C SER A 205 -11.77 -15.69 9.27
N ILE A 206 -10.55 -15.17 9.10
CA ILE A 206 -9.86 -15.10 7.80
C ILE A 206 -8.85 -16.25 7.70
N ASN A 207 -8.82 -16.92 6.56
CA ASN A 207 -7.87 -17.98 6.23
C ASN A 207 -7.11 -17.62 4.94
N PRO A 208 -6.00 -18.31 4.62
CA PRO A 208 -5.26 -18.03 3.39
C PRO A 208 -6.16 -18.07 2.17
N LYS A 209 -6.08 -17.03 1.33
CA LYS A 209 -6.90 -16.81 0.13
C LYS A 209 -8.36 -16.43 0.40
N MET A 210 -8.68 -15.94 1.61
CA MET A 210 -9.95 -15.28 1.87
C MET A 210 -9.95 -13.84 1.34
N ASP A 211 -9.98 -13.69 0.02
CA ASP A 211 -10.13 -12.41 -0.67
C ASP A 211 -11.59 -11.89 -0.61
N ALA A 212 -11.84 -10.76 -1.29
CA ALA A 212 -13.18 -10.17 -1.35
C ALA A 212 -14.24 -11.11 -1.95
N PHE A 213 -13.86 -11.96 -2.91
CA PHE A 213 -14.76 -12.92 -3.53
C PHE A 213 -15.09 -14.08 -2.59
N ALA A 214 -14.08 -14.60 -1.87
CA ALA A 214 -14.25 -15.63 -0.87
C ALA A 214 -15.16 -15.18 0.29
N ILE A 215 -15.03 -13.93 0.76
CA ILE A 215 -15.94 -13.37 1.78
C ILE A 215 -17.38 -13.33 1.26
N CYS A 216 -17.60 -12.86 0.04
CA CYS A 216 -18.94 -12.83 -0.56
C CYS A 216 -19.53 -14.26 -0.70
N SER A 217 -18.72 -15.22 -1.12
CA SER A 217 -19.10 -16.63 -1.25
C SER A 217 -19.49 -17.25 0.09
N ARG A 218 -18.71 -16.95 1.14
CA ARG A 218 -18.99 -17.38 2.52
C ARG A 218 -20.39 -16.98 2.98
N PHE A 219 -20.83 -15.75 2.74
CA PHE A 219 -22.20 -15.32 3.10
C PHE A 219 -23.27 -16.11 2.34
N LYS A 220 -23.06 -16.34 1.04
CA LYS A 220 -24.00 -17.13 0.22
C LYS A 220 -24.10 -18.59 0.68
N GLU A 221 -22.97 -19.19 1.08
CA GLU A 221 -22.94 -20.53 1.66
C GLU A 221 -23.71 -20.62 3.00
N GLN A 222 -23.79 -19.51 3.76
CA GLN A 222 -24.62 -19.41 4.97
C GLN A 222 -26.08 -19.01 4.68
N GLY A 223 -26.55 -19.16 3.44
CA GLY A 223 -27.95 -18.99 3.07
C GLY A 223 -28.36 -17.58 2.63
N TRP A 224 -27.44 -16.61 2.59
CA TRP A 224 -27.78 -15.26 2.15
C TRP A 224 -27.96 -15.20 0.62
N PRO A 225 -29.15 -14.83 0.10
CA PRO A 225 -29.45 -14.90 -1.32
C PRO A 225 -28.71 -13.83 -2.14
N LEU A 226 -28.48 -12.66 -1.55
CA LEU A 226 -27.77 -11.55 -2.18
C LEU A 226 -26.56 -11.16 -1.33
N CYS A 227 -25.41 -11.02 -1.96
CA CYS A 227 -24.20 -10.52 -1.31
C CYS A 227 -23.30 -9.81 -2.32
N SER A 228 -22.73 -8.67 -1.91
CA SER A 228 -21.70 -7.95 -2.66
C SER A 228 -20.62 -7.41 -1.73
N THR A 229 -19.41 -7.31 -2.24
CA THR A 229 -18.23 -6.86 -1.50
C THR A 229 -17.44 -5.86 -2.34
N ILE A 230 -16.98 -4.79 -1.71
CA ILE A 230 -16.05 -3.81 -2.31
C ILE A 230 -14.77 -3.74 -1.47
N SER A 231 -13.61 -3.69 -2.14
CA SER A 231 -12.34 -3.41 -1.47
C SER A 231 -12.27 -1.94 -1.04
N MET A 232 -11.54 -1.64 0.04
CA MET A 232 -11.31 -0.23 0.38
C MET A 232 -10.44 0.48 -0.65
N PHE A 233 -9.72 -0.25 -1.50
CA PHE A 233 -9.01 0.31 -2.65
C PHE A 233 -10.00 0.85 -3.68
N ASP A 234 -10.95 0.03 -4.14
CA ASP A 234 -12.00 0.46 -5.06
C ASP A 234 -12.86 1.56 -4.48
N PHE A 235 -13.22 1.44 -3.19
CA PHE A 235 -13.98 2.46 -2.48
C PHE A 235 -13.26 3.82 -2.50
N TYR A 236 -11.96 3.84 -2.20
CA TYR A 236 -11.13 5.05 -2.27
C TYR A 236 -11.01 5.60 -3.69
N MET A 237 -10.80 4.73 -4.68
CA MET A 237 -10.58 5.15 -6.06
C MET A 237 -11.80 5.85 -6.65
N ASN A 238 -13.00 5.51 -6.17
CA ASN A 238 -14.27 6.17 -6.54
C ASN A 238 -14.56 7.47 -5.78
N PHE A 239 -13.69 7.93 -4.87
CA PHE A 239 -13.89 9.23 -4.24
C PHE A 239 -13.84 10.36 -5.28
N PRO A 240 -14.70 11.39 -5.13
CA PRO A 240 -14.60 12.62 -5.92
C PRO A 240 -13.19 13.23 -5.84
N GLU A 241 -12.72 13.86 -6.92
CA GLU A 241 -11.40 14.48 -6.97
C GLU A 241 -11.22 15.54 -5.87
N GLU A 242 -12.26 16.33 -5.60
CA GLU A 242 -12.29 17.32 -4.51
C GLU A 242 -12.00 16.70 -3.13
N GLU A 243 -12.53 15.50 -2.89
CA GLU A 243 -12.36 14.81 -1.61
C GLU A 243 -10.96 14.24 -1.48
N LYS A 244 -10.38 13.69 -2.57
CA LYS A 244 -8.97 13.28 -2.60
C LYS A 244 -8.04 14.47 -2.35
N LEU A 245 -8.29 15.61 -2.98
CA LEU A 245 -7.51 16.84 -2.78
C LEU A 245 -7.63 17.35 -1.33
N ARG A 246 -8.84 17.32 -0.74
CA ARG A 246 -9.06 17.68 0.66
C ARG A 246 -8.22 16.79 1.59
N ILE A 247 -8.28 15.47 1.43
CA ILE A 247 -7.48 14.51 2.21
C ILE A 247 -5.97 14.79 2.08
N GLN A 248 -5.51 15.08 0.87
CA GLN A 248 -4.10 15.40 0.62
C GLN A 248 -3.64 16.70 1.28
N SER A 249 -4.55 17.66 1.50
CA SER A 249 -4.22 18.94 2.17
C SER A 249 -4.16 18.85 3.69
N ILE A 250 -4.72 17.81 4.32
CA ILE A 250 -4.80 17.70 5.78
C ILE A 250 -3.42 17.44 6.40
N GLU A 251 -2.65 16.51 5.80
CA GLU A 251 -1.33 16.11 6.28
C GLU A 251 -0.41 15.75 5.12
N LEU A 252 0.89 16.07 5.25
CA LEU A 252 1.92 15.57 4.33
C LEU A 252 1.95 14.04 4.37
N PHE A 253 1.97 13.42 3.19
CA PHE A 253 1.83 11.99 3.03
C PHE A 253 2.77 11.45 1.95
N ASP A 254 3.49 10.37 2.26
CA ASP A 254 4.52 9.78 1.41
C ASP A 254 4.51 8.23 1.36
N GLU A 255 3.55 7.60 2.02
CA GLU A 255 3.45 6.14 2.22
C GLU A 255 2.42 5.50 1.27
N PHE A 256 2.38 5.96 0.01
CA PHE A 256 1.35 5.58 -0.98
C PHE A 256 1.24 4.07 -1.19
N GLU A 257 2.36 3.35 -1.26
CA GLU A 257 2.36 1.90 -1.46
C GLU A 257 1.61 1.20 -0.33
N MET A 258 1.98 1.51 0.90
CA MET A 258 1.38 0.90 2.09
C MET A 258 -0.07 1.35 2.30
N TRP A 259 -0.43 2.55 1.83
CA TRP A 259 -1.82 3.00 1.82
C TRP A 259 -2.70 2.14 0.89
N HIS A 260 -2.25 1.91 -0.34
CA HIS A 260 -2.99 1.07 -1.27
C HIS A 260 -3.00 -0.39 -0.83
N GLU A 261 -1.90 -0.92 -0.29
CA GLU A 261 -1.88 -2.25 0.33
C GLU A 261 -2.90 -2.35 1.47
N LYS A 262 -2.90 -1.39 2.42
CA LYS A 262 -3.91 -1.34 3.48
C LYS A 262 -5.32 -1.32 2.89
N CYS A 263 -5.56 -0.56 1.83
CA CYS A 263 -6.89 -0.45 1.24
C CYS A 263 -7.35 -1.74 0.53
N ARG A 264 -6.42 -2.54 0.00
CA ARG A 264 -6.75 -3.87 -0.55
C ARG A 264 -7.10 -4.88 0.52
N HIS A 265 -6.45 -4.77 1.67
CA HIS A 265 -6.57 -5.72 2.76
C HIS A 265 -7.75 -5.45 3.71
N TYR A 266 -8.66 -4.56 3.32
CA TYR A 266 -9.93 -4.31 4.02
C TYR A 266 -11.06 -4.23 3.02
N VAL A 267 -12.22 -4.78 3.38
CA VAL A 267 -13.41 -4.78 2.53
C VAL A 267 -14.63 -4.26 3.28
N LEU A 268 -15.64 -3.85 2.52
CA LEU A 268 -17.01 -3.66 2.99
C LEU A 268 -17.90 -4.66 2.26
N THR A 269 -18.49 -5.58 3.00
CA THR A 269 -19.41 -6.61 2.51
C THR A 269 -20.83 -6.29 2.96
N TRP A 270 -21.80 -6.49 2.07
CA TRP A 270 -23.24 -6.37 2.36
C TRP A 270 -23.94 -7.61 1.85
N ALA A 271 -24.41 -8.45 2.77
CA ALA A 271 -25.34 -9.53 2.50
C ALA A 271 -26.75 -9.09 2.87
N CYS A 272 -27.76 -9.42 2.07
CA CYS A 272 -29.13 -9.04 2.39
C CYS A 272 -30.18 -10.04 1.86
N GLN A 273 -31.39 -9.94 2.42
CA GLN A 273 -32.55 -10.76 2.06
C GLN A 273 -33.87 -10.03 2.26
N GLY A 274 -34.95 -10.61 1.75
CA GLY A 274 -36.30 -10.05 1.83
C GLY A 274 -36.44 -8.77 1.02
N ALA A 275 -36.99 -7.72 1.62
CA ALA A 275 -37.20 -6.42 0.97
C ALA A 275 -35.92 -5.56 0.81
N ILE A 276 -34.77 -6.00 1.32
CA ILE A 276 -33.53 -5.22 1.30
C ILE A 276 -32.69 -5.56 0.06
N SER A 277 -32.26 -4.52 -0.66
CA SER A 277 -31.39 -4.64 -1.85
C SER A 277 -29.93 -4.30 -1.55
N VAL A 278 -29.02 -4.79 -2.39
CA VAL A 278 -27.60 -4.41 -2.35
C VAL A 278 -27.44 -2.95 -2.78
N PRO A 279 -26.73 -2.11 -1.98
CA PRO A 279 -26.47 -0.72 -2.35
C PRO A 279 -25.63 -0.54 -3.60
N LYS A 280 -25.93 0.51 -4.38
CA LYS A 280 -25.20 0.87 -5.61
C LYS A 280 -23.70 1.09 -5.40
N ILE A 281 -23.29 1.59 -4.23
CA ILE A 281 -21.88 1.85 -3.90
C ILE A 281 -21.02 0.57 -3.89
N LEU A 282 -21.65 -0.61 -3.78
CA LEU A 282 -20.96 -1.90 -3.85
C LEU A 282 -20.83 -2.44 -5.28
N HIS A 283 -21.48 -1.79 -6.24
CA HIS A 283 -21.41 -2.14 -7.67
C HIS A 283 -20.42 -1.26 -8.43
N SER A 284 -20.04 -0.10 -7.87
CA SER A 284 -18.96 0.75 -8.37
C SER A 284 -17.61 0.11 -8.12
N LYS A 285 -17.27 -0.94 -8.88
CA LYS A 285 -15.86 -1.31 -9.03
C LYS A 285 -15.20 -0.18 -9.80
N SER A 286 -14.04 0.31 -9.33
CA SER A 286 -13.19 1.15 -10.18
C SER A 286 -12.97 0.39 -11.49
N GLY A 287 -12.86 1.05 -12.64
CA GLY A 287 -12.90 0.49 -14.00
C GLY A 287 -11.97 -0.69 -14.29
N SER A 288 -12.19 -1.79 -13.57
CA SER A 288 -11.59 -3.09 -13.69
C SER A 288 -12.27 -3.66 -14.91
N LEU A 289 -11.86 -3.17 -16.07
CA LEU A 289 -11.93 -3.94 -17.28
C LEU A 289 -11.49 -5.34 -16.88
N ILE A 290 -12.38 -6.30 -17.13
CA ILE A 290 -12.22 -7.70 -16.81
C ILE A 290 -10.97 -8.15 -17.56
N PHE A 291 -9.81 -8.02 -16.94
CA PHE A 291 -8.54 -8.57 -17.40
C PHE A 291 -8.35 -9.95 -16.79
N ASP A 292 -9.44 -10.70 -16.63
CA ASP A 292 -9.39 -12.12 -16.28
C ASP A 292 -8.62 -12.84 -17.41
N ASN A 293 -7.58 -13.60 -17.05
CA ASN A 293 -6.66 -14.32 -17.94
C ASN A 293 -5.65 -13.47 -18.75
N MET A 294 -5.01 -12.48 -18.13
CA MET A 294 -3.86 -11.76 -18.74
C MET A 294 -2.49 -12.34 -18.36
N SER A 295 -2.43 -13.30 -17.44
CA SER A 295 -1.19 -13.97 -17.10
C SER A 295 -0.66 -14.73 -18.33
N ALA A 296 0.52 -14.34 -18.80
CA ALA A 296 1.28 -15.03 -19.83
C ALA A 296 1.97 -16.29 -19.31
N GLY A 297 1.91 -16.52 -17.98
CA GLY A 297 2.47 -17.68 -17.31
C GLY A 297 3.12 -17.33 -15.98
N THR A 298 3.87 -18.28 -15.45
CA THR A 298 4.63 -18.13 -14.20
C THR A 298 6.12 -18.10 -14.51
N LEU A 299 6.85 -17.15 -13.92
CA LEU A 299 8.31 -17.14 -13.97
C LEU A 299 8.90 -17.94 -12.82
N ASN A 300 9.98 -18.67 -13.13
CA ASN A 300 10.82 -19.25 -12.12
C ASN A 300 11.63 -18.16 -11.43
N CYS A 301 11.75 -18.30 -10.12
CA CYS A 301 12.64 -17.50 -9.32
C CYS A 301 13.28 -18.35 -8.23
N THR A 302 14.41 -17.87 -7.70
CA THR A 302 15.05 -18.42 -6.50
C THR A 302 15.18 -17.32 -5.46
N TYR A 303 15.22 -17.71 -4.19
CA TYR A 303 15.32 -16.79 -3.07
C TYR A 303 16.64 -17.00 -2.34
N GLU A 304 17.33 -15.91 -2.03
CA GLU A 304 18.55 -15.94 -1.23
C GLU A 304 18.41 -14.99 -0.04
N LEU A 305 18.91 -15.40 1.14
CA LEU A 305 18.95 -14.52 2.31
C LEU A 305 19.81 -13.30 2.00
N SER A 306 19.22 -12.12 2.11
CA SER A 306 19.91 -10.87 1.85
C SER A 306 20.72 -10.45 3.07
N SER A 307 21.81 -9.72 2.82
CA SER A 307 22.64 -9.20 3.91
C SER A 307 21.85 -8.19 4.75
N GLN A 308 22.06 -8.14 6.07
CA GLN A 308 21.29 -7.24 6.95
C GLN A 308 21.41 -5.75 6.57
N LEU A 309 22.53 -5.31 6.00
CA LEU A 309 22.64 -3.93 5.53
C LEU A 309 21.78 -3.66 4.28
N ILE A 310 21.26 -4.68 3.61
CA ILE A 310 20.40 -4.58 2.43
C ILE A 310 18.90 -4.58 2.83
N HIS A 311 18.58 -4.88 4.10
CA HIS A 311 17.22 -4.82 4.66
C HIS A 311 16.74 -3.37 4.78
N ARG A 312 16.34 -2.79 3.64
CA ARG A 312 15.93 -1.39 3.49
C ARG A 312 15.04 -1.20 2.27
N PHE A 313 14.27 -0.11 2.27
CA PHE A 313 13.45 0.30 1.13
C PHE A 313 13.67 1.78 0.77
N GLY A 314 13.35 2.14 -0.48
CA GLY A 314 13.58 3.49 -1.02
C GLY A 314 15.06 3.85 -1.14
N HIS A 315 15.93 2.85 -1.22
CA HIS A 315 17.36 2.97 -1.50
C HIS A 315 17.61 2.98 -3.02
N GLN A 316 18.87 3.16 -3.43
CA GLN A 316 19.29 2.95 -4.81
C GLN A 316 20.48 2.01 -4.89
N VAL A 317 20.62 1.34 -6.04
CA VAL A 317 21.63 0.31 -6.30
C VAL A 317 22.38 0.61 -7.59
N ALA A 318 23.69 0.44 -7.59
CA ALA A 318 24.53 0.48 -8.78
C ALA A 318 25.58 -0.65 -8.76
N LEU A 319 25.75 -1.34 -9.90
CA LEU A 319 26.82 -2.31 -10.11
C LEU A 319 28.11 -1.56 -10.43
N LEU A 320 29.12 -1.56 -9.53
CA LEU A 320 30.44 -1.03 -9.87
C LEU A 320 31.17 -1.98 -10.83
N SER A 321 31.12 -3.28 -10.55
CA SER A 321 31.70 -4.35 -11.35
C SER A 321 30.80 -5.60 -11.31
N SER A 322 31.24 -6.70 -11.93
CA SER A 322 30.59 -8.02 -11.77
C SER A 322 30.69 -8.57 -10.35
N ARG A 323 31.51 -7.98 -9.48
CA ARG A 323 31.67 -8.44 -8.09
C ARG A 323 31.01 -7.53 -7.07
N PHE A 324 31.15 -6.22 -7.25
CA PHE A 324 30.78 -5.24 -6.22
C PHE A 324 29.56 -4.41 -6.62
N LEU A 325 28.60 -4.37 -5.71
CA LEU A 325 27.38 -3.58 -5.80
C LEU A 325 27.42 -2.48 -4.73
N ILE A 326 27.03 -1.26 -5.09
CA ILE A 326 26.89 -0.14 -4.15
C ILE A 326 25.42 0.14 -3.91
N VAL A 327 25.07 0.28 -2.64
CA VAL A 327 23.75 0.64 -2.15
C VAL A 327 23.83 2.00 -1.45
N SER A 328 22.99 2.94 -1.87
CA SER A 328 22.94 4.29 -1.31
C SER A 328 21.61 4.54 -0.60
N GLY A 329 21.69 5.16 0.60
CA GLY A 329 20.55 5.66 1.37
C GLY A 329 19.46 4.62 1.67
N GLY A 330 18.21 5.07 1.68
CA GLY A 330 17.02 4.28 2.01
C GLY A 330 16.60 4.37 3.48
N PHE A 331 15.49 3.72 3.80
CA PHE A 331 15.02 3.51 5.18
C PHE A 331 15.27 2.06 5.56
N GLY A 332 16.04 1.83 6.63
CA GLY A 332 16.44 0.50 7.08
C GLY A 332 16.75 0.48 8.57
N GLN A 333 17.46 -0.56 9.01
CA GLN A 333 17.84 -0.71 10.41
C GLN A 333 19.35 -0.52 10.62
N LEU A 334 19.74 0.30 11.59
CA LEU A 334 21.11 0.40 12.07
C LEU A 334 21.12 0.46 13.60
N LYS A 335 21.98 -0.34 14.23
CA LYS A 335 22.07 -0.45 15.71
C LYS A 335 20.68 -0.67 16.37
N LYS A 336 19.86 -1.56 15.79
CA LYS A 336 18.50 -1.91 16.24
C LYS A 336 17.48 -0.74 16.22
N ARG A 337 17.75 0.32 15.45
CA ARG A 337 16.82 1.43 15.24
C ARG A 337 16.47 1.56 13.77
N HIS A 338 15.18 1.66 13.48
CA HIS A 338 14.69 1.99 12.15
C HIS A 338 14.96 3.47 11.88
N GLN A 339 15.66 3.77 10.79
CA GLN A 339 15.99 5.15 10.42
C GLN A 339 16.31 5.25 8.92
N ARG A 340 16.30 6.48 8.41
CA ARG A 340 16.96 6.78 7.13
C ARG A 340 18.47 6.58 7.29
N LEU A 341 19.04 5.91 6.31
CA LEU A 341 20.45 5.55 6.25
C LEU A 341 21.21 6.61 5.45
N GLU A 342 22.50 6.75 5.77
CA GLU A 342 23.45 7.66 5.14
C GLU A 342 24.67 6.90 4.64
N GLY A 343 25.41 7.53 3.74
CA GLY A 343 26.59 6.96 3.11
C GLY A 343 26.31 5.76 2.21
N LEU A 344 27.35 4.97 1.96
CA LEU A 344 27.33 3.84 1.04
C LEU A 344 27.51 2.49 1.76
N THR A 345 26.83 1.50 1.24
CA THR A 345 27.04 0.09 1.59
C THR A 345 27.55 -0.63 0.35
N CYS A 346 28.67 -1.34 0.47
CA CYS A 346 29.14 -2.24 -0.57
C CYS A 346 28.61 -3.64 -0.28
N TYR A 347 28.19 -4.35 -1.32
CA TYR A 347 27.88 -5.78 -1.29
C TYR A 347 28.80 -6.51 -2.26
N ASP A 348 29.55 -7.47 -1.73
CA ASP A 348 30.41 -8.37 -2.50
C ASP A 348 29.63 -9.65 -2.81
N THR A 349 29.27 -9.80 -4.08
CA THR A 349 28.49 -10.94 -4.62
C THR A 349 29.21 -12.28 -4.43
N VAL A 350 30.54 -12.29 -4.42
CA VAL A 350 31.33 -13.52 -4.28
C VAL A 350 31.34 -13.99 -2.82
N SER A 351 31.65 -13.08 -1.88
CA SER A 351 31.66 -13.43 -0.45
C SER A 351 30.27 -13.41 0.19
N LYS A 352 29.25 -12.89 -0.53
CA LYS A 352 27.89 -12.64 -0.05
C LYS A 352 27.84 -11.79 1.21
N ARG A 353 28.78 -10.86 1.36
CA ARG A 353 28.90 -9.97 2.52
C ARG A 353 28.66 -8.53 2.12
N SER A 354 28.02 -7.79 3.02
CA SER A 354 27.89 -6.34 2.93
C SER A 354 28.69 -5.64 4.02
N TYR A 355 29.20 -4.45 3.71
CA TYR A 355 29.91 -3.60 4.65
C TYR A 355 29.64 -2.13 4.35
N LEU A 356 29.72 -1.30 5.39
CA LEU A 356 29.66 0.15 5.22
C LEU A 356 30.99 0.63 4.63
N VAL A 357 30.91 1.45 3.59
CA VAL A 357 32.10 2.07 3.00
C VAL A 357 32.34 3.39 3.74
N PRO A 358 33.54 3.66 4.28
CA PRO A 358 33.85 4.94 4.91
C PRO A 358 33.93 6.06 3.86
N SER A 359 33.44 7.25 4.21
CA SER A 359 33.69 8.46 3.43
C SER A 359 35.04 9.05 3.81
N SER A 360 35.82 9.46 2.81
CA SER A 360 37.03 10.27 2.97
C SER A 360 36.77 11.77 2.79
N SER A 361 35.51 12.18 2.54
CA SER A 361 35.11 13.57 2.47
C SER A 361 35.06 14.23 3.86
N ILE A 362 35.47 15.50 3.95
CA ILE A 362 35.38 16.31 5.19
C ILE A 362 33.92 16.43 5.67
N GLN A 363 33.00 16.60 4.73
CA GLN A 363 31.55 16.60 4.97
C GLN A 363 30.88 15.81 3.85
N ASP A 364 30.23 14.70 4.19
CA ASP A 364 29.53 13.87 3.22
C ASP A 364 28.21 14.55 2.78
N PRO A 365 28.08 14.96 1.51
CA PRO A 365 26.88 15.62 1.01
C PRO A 365 25.69 14.67 0.80
N LEU A 366 25.87 13.34 0.92
CA LEU A 366 24.78 12.38 0.80
C LEU A 366 23.77 12.55 1.94
N GLY A 367 24.23 12.52 3.18
CA GLY A 367 23.33 12.57 4.35
C GLY A 367 22.24 11.48 4.33
N LYS A 368 21.25 11.62 5.23
CA LYS A 368 20.19 10.64 5.45
C LYS A 368 19.05 10.81 4.43
N ARG A 369 19.13 10.09 3.30
CA ARG A 369 18.20 10.24 2.17
C ARG A 369 17.53 8.95 1.74
N MET A 370 16.33 9.07 1.17
CA MET A 370 15.61 7.99 0.48
C MET A 370 14.87 8.54 -0.74
N PHE A 371 14.48 7.66 -1.66
CA PHE A 371 13.79 8.00 -2.91
C PHE A 371 14.53 9.04 -3.77
N HIS A 372 15.86 9.03 -3.68
CA HIS A 372 16.76 9.66 -4.64
C HIS A 372 16.92 8.74 -5.85
N SER A 373 17.62 9.22 -6.87
CA SER A 373 18.09 8.40 -7.99
C SER A 373 19.61 8.29 -7.98
N MET A 374 20.16 7.20 -8.54
CA MET A 374 21.60 6.99 -8.67
C MET A 374 21.93 6.39 -10.03
N THR A 375 22.93 6.93 -10.72
CA THR A 375 23.37 6.48 -12.05
C THR A 375 24.87 6.33 -12.04
N LYS A 376 25.39 5.25 -12.63
CA LYS A 376 26.83 5.06 -12.87
C LYS A 376 27.21 5.57 -14.25
N LEU A 377 28.25 6.39 -14.32
CA LEU A 377 28.88 6.85 -15.56
C LEU A 377 29.85 5.81 -16.12
N THR A 378 30.31 5.99 -17.35
CA THR A 378 31.22 5.01 -18.00
C THR A 378 32.58 4.94 -17.30
N ASP A 379 33.04 6.03 -16.68
CA ASP A 379 34.28 6.07 -15.91
C ASP A 379 34.18 5.46 -14.49
N GLY A 380 32.98 5.02 -14.09
CA GLY A 380 32.71 4.44 -12.77
C GLY A 380 32.17 5.42 -11.73
N THR A 381 32.13 6.73 -12.04
CA THR A 381 31.55 7.75 -11.15
C THR A 381 30.07 7.48 -10.90
N LEU A 382 29.62 7.55 -9.65
CA LEU A 382 28.20 7.50 -9.32
C LEU A 382 27.66 8.92 -9.15
N VAL A 383 26.50 9.20 -9.75
CA VAL A 383 25.80 10.49 -9.62
C VAL A 383 24.49 10.27 -8.89
N VAL A 384 24.35 10.90 -7.74
CA VAL A 384 23.15 10.85 -6.88
C VAL A 384 22.39 12.16 -6.97
N ILE A 385 21.09 12.07 -7.28
CA ILE A 385 20.24 13.24 -7.49
C ILE A 385 18.98 13.18 -6.60
N GLY A 386 18.73 14.30 -5.92
CA GLY A 386 17.51 14.55 -5.17
C GLY A 386 17.24 13.56 -4.03
N GLY A 387 15.97 13.19 -3.88
CA GLY A 387 15.48 12.41 -2.74
C GLY A 387 15.18 13.27 -1.53
N ARG A 388 14.80 12.64 -0.41
CA ARG A 388 14.33 13.38 0.77
C ARG A 388 14.82 12.83 2.10
N SER A 389 14.92 13.73 3.08
CA SER A 389 15.10 13.41 4.50
C SER A 389 13.81 13.58 5.30
N SER A 390 12.75 14.15 4.74
CA SER A 390 11.39 14.10 5.27
C SER A 390 10.44 14.51 4.13
N PRO A 391 9.12 14.26 4.18
CA PRO A 391 8.21 14.77 3.16
C PRO A 391 8.32 16.29 2.92
N ALA A 392 8.75 17.05 3.93
CA ALA A 392 8.96 18.50 3.85
C ALA A 392 10.41 18.90 3.50
N THR A 393 11.37 17.97 3.50
CA THR A 393 12.80 18.26 3.35
C THR A 393 13.39 17.42 2.24
N ILE A 394 13.57 18.06 1.09
CA ILE A 394 14.11 17.45 -0.14
C ILE A 394 15.55 17.90 -0.33
N PHE A 395 16.39 16.99 -0.79
CA PHE A 395 17.75 17.30 -1.20
C PHE A 395 17.70 17.97 -2.58
N ASN A 396 18.33 19.13 -2.70
CA ASN A 396 18.52 19.79 -3.99
C ASN A 396 19.92 19.54 -4.57
N THR A 397 20.80 18.83 -3.86
CA THR A 397 22.18 18.61 -4.29
C THR A 397 22.27 17.51 -5.34
N VAL A 398 23.11 17.74 -6.35
CA VAL A 398 23.65 16.71 -7.24
C VAL A 398 25.02 16.34 -6.68
N VAL A 399 25.20 15.06 -6.37
CA VAL A 399 26.41 14.56 -5.72
C VAL A 399 27.14 13.62 -6.69
N SER A 400 28.40 13.92 -7.00
CA SER A 400 29.30 12.95 -7.63
C SER A 400 30.00 12.14 -6.55
N ILE A 401 30.22 10.86 -6.82
CA ILE A 401 30.87 9.92 -5.91
C ILE A 401 31.92 9.15 -6.69
N HIS A 402 33.13 9.13 -6.16
CA HIS A 402 34.20 8.28 -6.63
C HIS A 402 34.50 7.24 -5.56
N CYS A 403 34.38 5.98 -5.94
CA CYS A 403 34.68 4.84 -5.09
C CYS A 403 36.10 4.36 -5.37
N ASP A 404 36.86 4.05 -4.32
CA ASP A 404 38.13 3.34 -4.47
C ASP A 404 37.89 1.94 -5.07
N ASP A 405 38.97 1.22 -5.38
CA ASP A 405 38.85 -0.21 -5.68
C ASP A 405 38.33 -0.96 -4.45
N MET A 406 37.07 -1.39 -4.53
CA MET A 406 36.35 -2.07 -3.44
C MET A 406 36.96 -3.41 -3.03
N SER A 407 37.93 -3.95 -3.80
CA SER A 407 38.70 -5.12 -3.39
C SER A 407 39.75 -4.84 -2.32
N GLN A 408 40.07 -3.57 -2.07
CA GLN A 408 41.05 -3.15 -1.08
C GLN A 408 40.45 -3.09 0.32
N GLU A 409 41.24 -3.46 1.33
CA GLU A 409 40.79 -3.52 2.73
C GLU A 409 40.39 -2.14 3.29
N CYS A 410 41.07 -1.08 2.84
CA CYS A 410 40.83 0.31 3.26
C CYS A 410 40.00 1.11 2.24
N ALA A 411 39.24 0.43 1.38
CA ALA A 411 38.46 1.08 0.35
C ALA A 411 37.48 2.11 0.94
N SER A 412 37.51 3.32 0.38
CA SER A 412 36.67 4.45 0.78
C SER A 412 35.90 5.02 -0.41
N TYR A 413 35.13 6.08 -0.17
CA TYR A 413 34.62 6.92 -1.25
C TYR A 413 34.81 8.40 -0.93
N THR A 414 35.03 9.19 -1.98
CA THR A 414 34.89 10.64 -1.94
C THR A 414 33.56 11.03 -2.57
N ALA A 415 32.90 12.01 -1.96
CA ALA A 415 31.65 12.57 -2.45
C ALA A 415 31.71 14.10 -2.39
N GLU A 416 31.25 14.77 -3.44
CA GLU A 416 31.21 16.23 -3.54
C GLU A 416 29.89 16.69 -4.16
N THR A 417 29.42 17.87 -3.77
CA THR A 417 28.30 18.52 -4.44
C THR A 417 28.82 19.22 -5.68
N VAL A 418 28.39 18.76 -6.86
CA VAL A 418 28.85 19.30 -8.15
C VAL A 418 27.93 20.39 -8.69
N THR A 419 26.63 20.35 -8.34
CA THR A 419 25.65 21.37 -8.71
C THR A 419 24.37 21.21 -7.87
N HIS A 420 23.36 22.03 -8.14
CA HIS A 420 22.04 21.97 -7.51
C HIS A 420 20.93 21.81 -8.55
N MET A 421 19.95 20.95 -8.25
CA MET A 421 18.75 20.74 -9.05
C MET A 421 17.95 22.05 -9.17
N PRO A 422 17.54 22.46 -10.39
CA PRO A 422 16.67 23.62 -10.59
C PRO A 422 15.34 23.47 -9.86
N LEU A 423 14.80 22.24 -9.86
CA LEU A 423 13.62 21.87 -9.09
C LEU A 423 13.95 20.65 -8.19
N PRO A 424 14.04 20.83 -6.86
CA PRO A 424 14.30 19.71 -5.95
C PRO A 424 13.13 18.73 -5.94
N THR A 425 13.40 17.46 -6.28
CA THR A 425 12.37 16.41 -6.32
C THR A 425 12.84 15.10 -5.68
N TRP A 426 11.85 14.28 -5.30
CA TRP A 426 12.03 12.88 -4.89
C TRP A 426 11.01 12.00 -5.59
N ARG A 427 11.26 10.67 -5.66
CA ARG A 427 10.47 9.72 -6.48
C ARG A 427 10.39 10.10 -7.98
N HIS A 428 11.38 10.85 -8.46
CA HIS A 428 11.64 11.04 -9.89
C HIS A 428 12.40 9.82 -10.42
N SER A 429 12.50 9.70 -11.75
CA SER A 429 13.40 8.75 -12.39
C SER A 429 14.55 9.50 -13.08
N GLN A 430 15.64 8.78 -13.32
CA GLN A 430 16.72 9.28 -14.15
C GLN A 430 17.31 8.16 -15.01
N SER A 431 17.97 8.51 -16.11
CA SER A 431 18.79 7.58 -16.89
C SER A 431 19.97 8.28 -17.51
N LEU A 432 21.04 7.51 -17.73
CA LEU A 432 22.14 7.89 -18.58
C LEU A 432 21.69 7.98 -20.05
N ILE A 433 22.04 9.07 -20.71
CA ILE A 433 21.84 9.29 -22.15
C ILE A 433 23.13 9.83 -22.79
N HIS A 434 23.23 9.80 -24.12
CA HIS A 434 24.35 10.36 -24.87
C HIS A 434 23.88 11.45 -25.83
N ILE A 435 24.49 12.63 -25.73
CA ILE A 435 24.29 13.76 -26.65
C ILE A 435 25.67 14.12 -27.19
N ASP A 436 25.84 14.07 -28.51
CA ASP A 436 27.10 14.42 -29.19
C ASP A 436 28.35 13.73 -28.60
N GLY A 437 28.21 12.45 -28.24
CA GLY A 437 29.29 11.65 -27.66
C GLY A 437 29.64 11.98 -26.21
N VAL A 438 28.83 12.80 -25.53
CA VAL A 438 28.98 13.14 -24.11
C VAL A 438 27.85 12.53 -23.29
N GLU A 439 28.22 11.94 -22.16
CA GLU A 439 27.28 11.43 -21.17
C GLU A 439 26.47 12.56 -20.54
N HIS A 440 25.15 12.37 -20.50
CA HIS A 440 24.23 13.26 -19.79
C HIS A 440 23.29 12.42 -18.94
N ILE A 441 22.68 13.04 -17.94
CA ILE A 441 21.63 12.41 -17.12
C ILE A 441 20.31 13.10 -17.42
N PHE A 442 19.36 12.33 -17.95
CA PHE A 442 17.98 12.78 -18.12
C PHE A 442 17.19 12.51 -16.85
N ILE A 443 16.42 13.49 -16.37
CA ILE A 443 15.67 13.43 -15.12
C ILE A 443 14.22 13.79 -15.42
N PHE A 444 13.26 13.04 -14.87
CA PHE A 444 11.83 13.28 -15.13
C PHE A 444 10.96 13.15 -13.89
N GLY A 445 10.06 14.12 -13.74
CA GLY A 445 8.92 14.08 -12.82
C GLY A 445 9.27 14.06 -11.33
N GLY A 446 8.46 13.37 -10.54
CA GLY A 446 8.61 13.25 -9.09
C GLY A 446 7.70 14.20 -8.30
N ARG A 447 8.04 14.40 -7.01
CA ARG A 447 7.32 15.27 -6.08
C ARG A 447 8.22 16.36 -5.52
N THR A 448 7.68 17.57 -5.35
CA THR A 448 8.36 18.71 -4.70
C THR A 448 8.01 18.81 -3.21
N ALA A 449 8.63 19.74 -2.49
CA ALA A 449 8.44 19.92 -1.04
C ALA A 449 7.06 20.51 -0.73
N ALA A 450 6.47 21.21 -1.70
CA ALA A 450 5.11 21.72 -1.66
C ALA A 450 4.05 20.65 -2.00
N ASN A 451 4.44 19.37 -1.98
CA ASN A 451 3.57 18.23 -2.29
C ASN A 451 3.04 18.22 -3.75
N VAL A 452 3.66 19.00 -4.65
CA VAL A 452 3.28 19.08 -6.06
C VAL A 452 3.90 17.91 -6.82
N VAL A 453 3.06 17.18 -7.55
CA VAL A 453 3.51 16.19 -8.54
C VAL A 453 3.85 16.91 -9.83
N THR A 454 5.04 16.65 -10.39
CA THR A 454 5.56 17.39 -11.55
C THR A 454 5.80 16.49 -12.77
N ASN A 455 5.82 17.10 -13.96
CA ASN A 455 6.32 16.54 -15.23
C ASN A 455 7.53 17.30 -15.77
N GLU A 456 8.19 18.11 -14.94
CA GLU A 456 9.43 18.79 -15.34
C GLU A 456 10.48 17.76 -15.76
N SER A 457 11.24 18.15 -16.79
CA SER A 457 12.31 17.35 -17.35
C SER A 457 13.60 18.15 -17.31
N PHE A 458 14.72 17.51 -16.98
CA PHE A 458 16.03 18.16 -16.96
C PHE A 458 17.09 17.27 -17.62
N ILE A 459 18.05 17.90 -18.30
CA ILE A 459 19.25 17.24 -18.82
C ILE A 459 20.46 17.82 -18.11
N LEU A 460 21.22 16.97 -17.42
CA LEU A 460 22.47 17.35 -16.75
C LEU A 460 23.66 16.89 -17.59
N ASN A 461 24.53 17.81 -18.00
CA ASN A 461 25.80 17.49 -18.64
C ASN A 461 26.82 17.01 -17.59
N THR A 462 27.38 15.81 -17.75
CA THR A 462 28.26 15.22 -16.72
C THR A 462 29.70 15.72 -16.78
N LYS A 463 30.07 16.50 -17.81
CA LYS A 463 31.40 17.14 -17.91
C LYS A 463 31.40 18.55 -17.31
N THR A 464 30.33 19.31 -17.53
CA THR A 464 30.24 20.71 -17.08
C THR A 464 29.37 20.89 -15.84
N TRP A 465 28.58 19.89 -15.46
CA TRP A 465 27.59 19.93 -14.38
C TRP A 465 26.51 21.01 -14.53
N ASN A 466 26.30 21.45 -15.78
CA ASN A 466 25.25 22.41 -16.12
C ASN A 466 23.97 21.68 -16.55
N PHE A 467 22.83 22.24 -16.15
CA PHE A 467 21.53 21.84 -16.64
C PHE A 467 21.22 22.54 -17.96
N SER A 468 20.66 21.78 -18.91
CA SER A 468 20.12 22.32 -20.15
C SER A 468 18.59 22.38 -20.07
N GLU A 469 18.02 23.47 -20.57
CA GLU A 469 16.58 23.55 -20.81
C GLU A 469 16.20 22.60 -21.95
N ILE A 470 15.11 21.88 -21.76
CA ILE A 470 14.50 21.10 -22.84
C ILE A 470 13.54 22.06 -23.56
N PRO A 471 13.58 22.13 -24.91
CA PRO A 471 12.66 22.97 -25.68
C PRO A 471 11.20 22.73 -25.29
N SER A 472 10.32 23.71 -25.51
CA SER A 472 8.88 23.48 -25.34
C SER A 472 8.43 22.37 -26.29
N LEU A 473 7.75 21.35 -25.75
CA LEU A 473 7.35 20.15 -26.48
C LEU A 473 5.83 20.09 -26.62
N ASP A 474 5.36 19.70 -27.79
CA ASP A 474 3.93 19.55 -28.08
C ASP A 474 3.29 18.41 -27.27
N ILE A 475 4.07 17.35 -27.04
CA ILE A 475 3.69 16.20 -26.22
C ILE A 475 4.60 16.18 -25.00
N VAL A 476 4.02 16.08 -23.81
CA VAL A 476 4.74 15.88 -22.55
C VAL A 476 3.96 14.87 -21.71
N PRO A 477 4.63 13.91 -21.05
CA PRO A 477 3.92 13.01 -20.16
C PRO A 477 3.24 13.81 -19.03
N SER A 478 2.07 13.35 -18.59
CA SER A 478 1.37 13.98 -17.47
C SER A 478 2.20 13.94 -16.17
N PRO A 479 2.02 14.91 -15.25
CA PRO A 479 2.71 14.94 -13.96
C PRO A 479 2.56 13.64 -13.20
N ARG A 480 3.69 13.05 -12.81
CA ARG A 480 3.73 11.74 -12.16
C ARG A 480 4.95 11.56 -11.28
N HIS A 481 4.83 10.68 -10.29
CA HIS A 481 5.94 10.22 -9.46
C HIS A 481 5.88 8.70 -9.29
N SER A 482 6.93 8.11 -8.71
CA SER A 482 7.02 6.66 -8.52
C SER A 482 6.81 5.87 -9.82
N HIS A 483 7.08 6.49 -10.96
CA HIS A 483 7.22 5.77 -12.22
C HIS A 483 8.62 5.18 -12.26
N SER A 484 8.84 4.22 -13.14
CA SER A 484 10.19 3.78 -13.46
C SER A 484 10.61 4.35 -14.80
N ALA A 485 11.91 4.39 -15.04
CA ALA A 485 12.43 4.64 -16.36
C ALA A 485 13.63 3.76 -16.67
N ALA A 486 13.78 3.45 -17.96
CA ALA A 486 14.87 2.63 -18.46
C ALA A 486 15.32 3.13 -19.83
N SER A 487 16.60 2.89 -20.15
CA SER A 487 17.17 3.19 -21.47
C SER A 487 17.75 1.92 -22.09
N LEU A 488 17.50 1.74 -23.38
CA LEU A 488 17.97 0.58 -24.14
C LEU A 488 19.34 0.83 -24.80
N ASP A 489 19.50 2.00 -25.43
CA ASP A 489 20.62 2.34 -26.30
C ASP A 489 21.28 3.67 -25.91
N LYS A 490 20.98 4.18 -24.70
CA LYS A 490 21.38 5.52 -24.23
C LYS A 490 20.92 6.68 -25.14
N ARG A 491 19.99 6.43 -26.07
CA ARG A 491 19.35 7.43 -26.93
C ARG A 491 17.87 7.58 -26.62
N LYS A 492 17.19 6.47 -26.33
CA LYS A 492 15.77 6.48 -25.93
C LYS A 492 15.62 6.27 -24.43
N PHE A 493 14.73 7.07 -23.84
CA PHE A 493 14.37 6.99 -22.43
C PHE A 493 12.88 6.68 -22.29
N TYR A 494 12.57 5.51 -21.76
CA TYR A 494 11.20 5.03 -21.60
C TYR A 494 10.73 5.28 -20.18
N VAL A 495 9.65 6.04 -20.02
CA VAL A 495 8.95 6.26 -18.75
C VAL A 495 7.71 5.38 -18.73
N THR A 496 7.58 4.54 -17.71
CA THR A 496 6.46 3.60 -17.61
C THR A 496 5.67 3.80 -16.32
N GLY A 497 4.35 3.87 -16.45
CA GLY A 497 3.40 3.94 -15.33
C GLY A 497 3.60 5.15 -14.42
N GLY A 498 3.46 4.92 -13.12
CA GLY A 498 3.56 5.94 -12.07
C GLY A 498 2.22 6.32 -11.46
N LEU A 499 2.28 7.19 -10.45
CA LEU A 499 1.12 7.74 -9.76
C LEU A 499 0.94 9.21 -10.15
N SER A 500 -0.25 9.58 -10.62
CA SER A 500 -0.59 10.95 -11.00
C SER A 500 -0.84 11.87 -9.79
N LYS A 501 -1.06 13.16 -10.04
CA LYS A 501 -1.42 14.16 -9.01
C LYS A 501 -2.64 13.76 -8.17
N ASP A 502 -3.62 13.10 -8.78
CA ASP A 502 -4.89 12.69 -8.19
C ASP A 502 -4.90 11.21 -7.76
N GLU A 503 -3.71 10.64 -7.56
CA GLU A 503 -3.51 9.27 -7.08
C GLU A 503 -4.06 8.18 -8.04
N ARG A 504 -4.24 8.48 -9.34
CA ARG A 504 -4.52 7.47 -10.36
C ARG A 504 -3.24 6.71 -10.70
N ILE A 505 -3.35 5.38 -10.77
CA ILE A 505 -2.26 4.52 -11.23
C ILE A 505 -2.26 4.51 -12.76
N LEU A 506 -1.12 4.86 -13.35
CA LEU A 506 -0.96 5.02 -14.79
C LEU A 506 -0.42 3.73 -15.42
N ASN A 507 -0.84 3.45 -16.65
CA ASN A 507 -0.27 2.44 -17.54
C ASN A 507 0.35 3.04 -18.81
N SER A 508 0.45 4.37 -18.91
CA SER A 508 1.04 5.01 -20.09
C SER A 508 2.55 4.76 -20.17
N VAL A 509 3.02 4.65 -21.42
CA VAL A 509 4.44 4.51 -21.75
C VAL A 509 4.83 5.67 -22.64
N TYR A 510 5.75 6.50 -22.17
CA TYR A 510 6.30 7.60 -22.94
C TYR A 510 7.75 7.32 -23.27
N VAL A 511 8.17 7.72 -24.46
CA VAL A 511 9.58 7.67 -24.88
C VAL A 511 10.06 9.06 -25.23
N PHE A 512 11.18 9.46 -24.63
CA PHE A 512 11.94 10.63 -25.04
C PHE A 512 13.06 10.16 -25.99
N ASP A 513 13.09 10.69 -27.21
CA ASP A 513 14.18 10.45 -28.17
C ASP A 513 15.16 11.62 -28.14
N VAL A 514 16.38 11.34 -27.70
CA VAL A 514 17.46 12.33 -27.59
C VAL A 514 17.90 12.86 -28.96
N ALA A 515 17.70 12.12 -30.05
CA ALA A 515 18.05 12.61 -31.38
C ALA A 515 17.11 13.71 -31.89
N THR A 516 15.84 13.67 -31.47
CA THR A 516 14.82 14.65 -31.88
C THR A 516 14.44 15.62 -30.77
N PHE A 517 14.93 15.40 -29.55
CA PHE A 517 14.56 16.13 -28.34
C PHE A 517 13.04 16.21 -28.14
N SER A 518 12.33 15.10 -28.36
CA SER A 518 10.86 15.08 -28.30
C SER A 518 10.32 13.87 -27.55
N TRP A 519 9.17 14.05 -26.89
CA TRP A 519 8.39 12.94 -26.36
C TRP A 519 7.44 12.37 -27.41
N SER A 520 7.15 11.08 -27.28
CA SER A 520 6.01 10.43 -27.90
C SER A 520 5.40 9.41 -26.93
N GLU A 521 4.10 9.16 -27.07
CA GLU A 521 3.41 8.10 -26.33
C GLU A 521 3.42 6.81 -27.15
N LEU A 522 3.80 5.70 -26.54
CA LEU A 522 3.73 4.38 -27.13
C LEU A 522 2.41 3.73 -26.77
N ASN A 523 1.66 3.30 -27.79
CA ASN A 523 0.45 2.53 -27.58
C ASN A 523 0.84 1.07 -27.31
N ILE A 524 0.86 0.68 -26.03
CA ILE A 524 1.21 -0.67 -25.61
C ILE A 524 -0.06 -1.47 -25.32
N SER A 525 -0.28 -2.53 -26.08
CA SER A 525 -1.42 -3.43 -25.87
C SER A 525 -1.19 -4.30 -24.63
N GLY A 526 -2.19 -4.41 -23.76
CA GLY A 526 -2.19 -5.33 -22.62
C GLY A 526 -1.41 -4.89 -21.37
N LEU A 527 -0.92 -3.64 -21.33
CA LEU A 527 -0.12 -3.18 -20.20
C LEU A 527 -0.98 -2.84 -18.97
N LEU A 528 -0.69 -3.52 -17.86
CA LEU A 528 -1.30 -3.22 -16.57
C LEU A 528 -0.70 -1.95 -15.93
N PRO A 529 -1.54 -1.04 -15.39
CA PRO A 529 -1.11 0.14 -14.64
C PRO A 529 -0.39 -0.27 -13.36
N ARG A 530 0.71 0.42 -13.07
CA ARG A 530 1.51 0.20 -11.86
C ARG A 530 2.33 1.43 -11.49
N TYR A 531 2.69 1.53 -10.21
CA TYR A 531 3.68 2.48 -9.71
C TYR A 531 4.55 1.87 -8.61
N SER A 532 5.70 2.48 -8.35
CA SER A 532 6.74 1.99 -7.44
C SER A 532 7.26 0.60 -7.78
N HIS A 533 7.08 0.20 -9.05
CA HIS A 533 7.83 -0.86 -9.69
C HIS A 533 9.23 -0.36 -10.05
N SER A 534 10.15 -1.30 -10.20
CA SER A 534 11.45 -1.03 -10.81
C SER A 534 11.43 -1.53 -12.26
N SER A 535 12.30 -0.97 -13.12
CA SER A 535 12.38 -1.44 -14.50
C SER A 535 13.79 -1.52 -15.03
N VAL A 536 14.01 -2.48 -15.92
CA VAL A 536 15.26 -2.64 -16.67
C VAL A 536 14.96 -2.92 -18.14
N CYS A 537 15.81 -2.40 -19.03
CA CYS A 537 15.82 -2.81 -20.42
C CYS A 537 16.78 -3.99 -20.60
N TYR A 538 16.34 -5.06 -21.24
CA TYR A 538 17.17 -6.21 -21.58
C TYR A 538 16.61 -6.89 -22.83
N ASN A 539 17.46 -7.21 -23.81
CA ASN A 539 17.11 -7.86 -25.07
C ASN A 539 15.86 -7.27 -25.78
N ASN A 540 15.87 -5.95 -26.03
CA ASN A 540 14.75 -5.22 -26.68
C ASN A 540 13.40 -5.29 -25.95
N ALA A 541 13.39 -5.68 -24.68
CA ALA A 541 12.21 -5.63 -23.83
C ALA A 541 12.43 -4.74 -22.61
N ILE A 542 11.34 -4.20 -22.06
CA ILE A 542 11.33 -3.52 -20.76
C ILE A 542 10.64 -4.44 -19.76
N TYR A 543 11.36 -4.81 -18.71
CA TYR A 543 10.84 -5.59 -17.60
C TYR A 543 10.41 -4.63 -16.49
N LEU A 544 9.21 -4.84 -15.95
CA LEU A 544 8.56 -4.05 -14.91
C LEU A 544 8.31 -4.94 -13.70
N VAL A 545 9.15 -4.83 -12.68
CA VAL A 545 9.14 -5.77 -11.55
C VAL A 545 8.38 -5.17 -10.37
N GLY A 546 7.34 -5.87 -9.92
CA GLY A 546 6.52 -5.51 -8.78
C GLY A 546 5.77 -4.19 -8.95
N GLY A 547 5.76 -3.41 -7.87
CA GLY A 547 4.97 -2.20 -7.71
C GLY A 547 3.55 -2.49 -7.22
N ILE A 548 2.75 -1.44 -7.19
CA ILE A 548 1.33 -1.50 -6.84
C ILE A 548 0.53 -1.38 -8.13
N SER A 549 -0.18 -2.45 -8.52
CA SER A 549 -1.07 -2.46 -9.70
C SER A 549 -2.54 -2.39 -9.30
N GLY A 550 -3.40 -1.70 -10.04
CA GLY A 550 -4.82 -1.54 -9.72
C GLY A 550 -5.69 -2.81 -9.77
N PHE A 551 -5.11 -3.98 -10.00
CA PHE A 551 -5.83 -5.23 -10.31
C PHE A 551 -5.67 -6.29 -9.23
N SER A 552 -6.56 -7.29 -9.26
CA SER A 552 -6.62 -8.44 -8.34
C SER A 552 -5.53 -9.49 -8.57
N TYR A 553 -4.69 -9.34 -9.60
CA TYR A 553 -3.45 -10.13 -9.69
C TYR A 553 -2.56 -9.74 -8.52
N GLY A 554 -2.04 -10.73 -7.81
CA GLY A 554 -1.23 -10.50 -6.61
C GLY A 554 -0.09 -9.51 -6.85
N PRO A 555 0.40 -8.82 -5.80
CA PRO A 555 1.46 -7.81 -5.88
C PRO A 555 2.82 -8.34 -6.38
N HIS A 556 2.91 -9.63 -6.74
CA HIS A 556 4.13 -10.34 -7.12
C HIS A 556 4.12 -10.72 -8.60
N SER A 557 4.19 -9.70 -9.46
CA SER A 557 4.20 -9.91 -10.90
C SER A 557 5.35 -9.17 -11.59
N VAL A 558 5.68 -9.65 -12.78
CA VAL A 558 6.64 -9.04 -13.71
C VAL A 558 5.90 -8.73 -14.99
N GLY A 559 5.74 -7.45 -15.30
CA GLY A 559 5.31 -7.00 -16.61
C GLY A 559 6.49 -7.03 -17.59
N MET A 560 6.28 -7.44 -18.83
CA MET A 560 7.27 -7.37 -19.91
C MET A 560 6.66 -6.63 -21.09
N ILE A 561 7.28 -5.54 -21.52
CA ILE A 561 6.93 -4.83 -22.75
C ILE A 561 7.92 -5.24 -23.84
N ASP A 562 7.43 -5.91 -24.87
CA ASP A 562 8.20 -6.16 -26.09
C ASP A 562 8.18 -4.90 -26.97
N LEU A 563 9.35 -4.26 -27.16
CA LEU A 563 9.48 -3.02 -27.92
C LEU A 563 9.42 -3.22 -29.44
N CYS A 564 9.57 -4.46 -29.93
CA CYS A 564 9.41 -4.77 -31.35
C CYS A 564 7.93 -4.84 -31.73
N THR A 565 7.09 -5.40 -30.85
CA THR A 565 5.66 -5.62 -31.11
C THR A 565 4.73 -4.62 -30.40
N ASN A 566 5.26 -3.80 -29.49
CA ASN A 566 4.48 -2.92 -28.61
C ASN A 566 3.37 -3.67 -27.84
N THR A 567 3.67 -4.90 -27.42
CA THR A 567 2.76 -5.75 -26.64
C THR A 567 3.33 -5.97 -25.25
N ALA A 568 2.47 -5.94 -24.24
CA ALA A 568 2.82 -6.25 -22.87
C ALA A 568 2.28 -7.62 -22.44
N TYR A 569 3.07 -8.30 -21.63
CA TYR A 569 2.77 -9.59 -21.03
C TYR A 569 2.92 -9.48 -19.52
N GLU A 570 2.02 -10.11 -18.77
CA GLU A 570 2.08 -10.13 -17.31
C GLU A 570 2.46 -11.53 -16.84
N PHE A 571 3.51 -11.67 -16.04
CA PHE A 571 3.91 -12.96 -15.48
C PHE A 571 3.78 -12.97 -13.96
N GLU A 572 3.28 -14.08 -13.42
CA GLU A 572 3.24 -14.29 -11.97
C GLU A 572 4.58 -14.83 -11.46
N LEU A 573 4.99 -14.41 -10.27
CA LEU A 573 6.13 -15.00 -9.57
C LEU A 573 5.66 -16.17 -8.73
N LYS A 574 6.30 -17.34 -8.90
CA LYS A 574 6.03 -18.50 -8.06
C LYS A 574 6.50 -18.23 -6.63
N ILE A 575 5.57 -18.07 -5.69
CA ILE A 575 5.92 -17.97 -4.26
C ILE A 575 6.55 -19.29 -3.81
N GLN A 576 7.80 -19.26 -3.33
CA GLN A 576 8.48 -20.46 -2.82
C GLN A 576 8.88 -20.36 -1.34
N ALA A 577 8.73 -19.20 -0.70
CA ALA A 577 9.22 -18.93 0.65
C ALA A 577 8.22 -18.12 1.50
N PRO A 578 7.03 -18.67 1.82
CA PRO A 578 5.97 -17.96 2.54
C PRO A 578 6.38 -17.51 3.96
N GLU A 579 7.39 -18.13 4.56
CA GLU A 579 7.98 -17.74 5.84
C GLU A 579 8.72 -16.39 5.79
N TYR A 580 9.05 -15.90 4.59
CA TYR A 580 9.66 -14.59 4.35
C TYR A 580 8.64 -13.71 3.60
N PRO A 581 7.84 -12.90 4.32
CA PRO A 581 6.86 -12.03 3.69
C PRO A 581 7.54 -11.09 2.70
N LEU A 582 7.01 -11.02 1.48
CA LEU A 582 7.62 -10.25 0.41
C LEU A 582 6.72 -9.07 0.00
N ILE A 583 7.28 -7.86 0.05
CA ILE A 583 6.63 -6.64 -0.44
C ILE A 583 7.45 -6.09 -1.58
N LEU A 584 6.98 -6.29 -2.82
CA LEU A 584 7.66 -5.85 -4.04
C LEU A 584 7.35 -4.40 -4.39
N SER A 585 7.55 -3.51 -3.43
CA SER A 585 7.52 -2.07 -3.68
C SER A 585 8.70 -1.39 -2.97
N ASN A 586 9.13 -0.25 -3.50
CA ASN A 586 10.28 0.50 -2.97
C ASN A 586 11.60 -0.31 -2.94
N HIS A 587 11.69 -1.34 -3.78
CA HIS A 587 12.87 -2.19 -4.01
C HIS A 587 13.69 -1.66 -5.20
N CYS A 588 14.86 -2.25 -5.44
CA CYS A 588 15.62 -2.06 -6.68
C CYS A 588 15.66 -3.35 -7.49
N CYS A 589 15.62 -3.24 -8.82
CA CYS A 589 15.87 -4.34 -9.74
C CYS A 589 17.02 -3.98 -10.69
N TYR A 590 17.86 -4.95 -10.99
CA TYR A 590 18.97 -4.83 -11.94
C TYR A 590 19.22 -6.17 -12.64
N VAL A 591 19.91 -6.13 -13.78
CA VAL A 591 20.33 -7.34 -14.50
C VAL A 591 21.69 -7.77 -13.99
N TYR A 592 21.84 -9.05 -13.66
CA TYR A 592 23.11 -9.65 -13.26
C TYR A 592 23.14 -11.11 -13.73
N GLU A 593 24.22 -11.50 -14.42
CA GLU A 593 24.41 -12.87 -14.96
C GLU A 593 23.17 -13.42 -15.70
N ASP A 594 22.61 -12.60 -16.61
CA ASP A 594 21.40 -12.92 -17.39
C ASP A 594 20.17 -13.27 -16.55
N ARG A 595 20.03 -12.65 -15.38
CA ARG A 595 18.85 -12.74 -14.51
C ARG A 595 18.42 -11.37 -14.02
N LEU A 596 17.15 -11.25 -13.64
CA LEU A 596 16.63 -10.10 -12.91
C LEU A 596 16.85 -10.32 -11.43
N ILE A 597 17.61 -9.42 -10.79
CA ILE A 597 17.83 -9.47 -9.35
C ILE A 597 17.03 -8.36 -8.69
N VAL A 598 16.20 -8.75 -7.71
CA VAL A 598 15.39 -7.85 -6.89
C VAL A 598 15.98 -7.79 -5.50
N THR A 599 16.30 -6.59 -5.02
CA THR A 599 16.91 -6.41 -3.71
C THR A 599 16.20 -5.36 -2.86
N GLY A 600 16.12 -5.66 -1.56
CA GLY A 600 15.40 -4.91 -0.55
C GLY A 600 13.91 -4.71 -0.91
N GLY A 601 13.33 -3.61 -0.43
CA GLY A 601 11.89 -3.36 -0.50
C GLY A 601 11.20 -3.57 0.84
N GLY A 602 9.94 -3.15 0.91
CA GLY A 602 9.16 -3.11 2.15
C GLY A 602 8.49 -1.76 2.40
N GLY A 603 8.09 -1.55 3.63
CA GLY A 603 7.38 -0.34 4.03
C GLY A 603 6.85 -0.38 5.46
N ASN A 604 6.29 0.75 5.89
CA ASN A 604 5.54 0.83 7.14
C ASN A 604 4.12 0.31 6.93
N CYS A 605 3.89 -0.94 7.34
CA CYS A 605 2.66 -1.68 7.09
C CYS A 605 1.54 -1.19 8.01
N PHE A 606 1.03 0.01 7.78
CA PHE A 606 -0.02 0.63 8.59
C PHE A 606 0.37 0.71 10.08
N SER A 607 -0.45 0.16 10.98
CA SER A 607 -0.15 0.03 12.41
C SER A 607 0.56 -1.28 12.76
N PHE A 608 0.87 -2.14 11.79
CA PHE A 608 1.36 -3.50 12.02
C PHE A 608 2.87 -3.57 12.25
N GLY A 609 3.59 -2.52 11.84
CA GLY A 609 5.04 -2.39 12.01
C GLY A 609 5.73 -2.06 10.70
N THR A 610 7.04 -1.79 10.77
CA THR A 610 7.88 -1.68 9.57
C THR A 610 8.32 -3.07 9.14
N HIS A 611 8.17 -3.37 7.85
CA HIS A 611 8.65 -4.59 7.23
C HIS A 611 9.79 -4.30 6.26
N PHE A 612 10.80 -5.16 6.25
CA PHE A 612 11.89 -5.17 5.29
C PHE A 612 11.94 -6.54 4.62
N ASN A 613 12.13 -6.59 3.30
CA ASN A 613 12.38 -7.86 2.63
C ASN A 613 13.74 -8.42 3.10
N GLU A 614 13.72 -9.63 3.65
CA GLU A 614 14.90 -10.32 4.20
C GLU A 614 15.60 -11.22 3.16
N ILE A 615 15.01 -11.30 1.96
CA ILE A 615 15.49 -12.12 0.86
C ILE A 615 15.64 -11.27 -0.39
N ASP A 616 16.68 -11.56 -1.17
CA ASP A 616 16.81 -11.12 -2.55
C ASP A 616 16.15 -12.18 -3.46
N ILE A 617 15.62 -11.74 -4.59
CA ILE A 617 14.96 -12.62 -5.57
C ILE A 617 15.75 -12.62 -6.86
N CYS A 618 16.07 -13.80 -7.35
CA CYS A 618 16.66 -13.99 -8.67
C CYS A 618 15.58 -14.55 -9.59
N ILE A 619 15.18 -13.82 -10.61
CA ILE A 619 14.10 -14.19 -11.53
C ILE A 619 14.73 -14.53 -12.89
N GLU A 620 14.33 -15.67 -13.45
CA GLU A 620 14.73 -16.06 -14.80
C GLU A 620 13.93 -15.24 -15.82
N PHE A 621 14.58 -14.82 -16.92
CA PHE A 621 13.85 -14.19 -18.02
C PHE A 621 12.90 -15.20 -18.68
N PRO A 622 11.71 -14.77 -19.15
CA PRO A 622 10.81 -15.65 -19.88
C PRO A 622 11.47 -16.17 -21.16
N GLU A 623 11.36 -17.48 -21.42
CA GLU A 623 11.87 -18.11 -22.65
C GLU A 623 11.27 -17.48 -23.92
N GLN A 624 10.07 -16.90 -23.82
CA GLN A 624 9.35 -16.24 -24.91
C GLN A 624 9.93 -14.89 -25.34
N ALA A 625 10.89 -14.31 -24.59
CA ALA A 625 11.37 -12.95 -24.84
C ALA A 625 12.15 -12.79 -26.16
N CYS A 626 12.57 -13.87 -26.83
CA CYS A 626 13.38 -13.79 -28.03
C CYS A 626 13.12 -14.96 -28.99
N ASN A 627 11.93 -15.01 -29.63
CA ASN A 627 11.86 -15.53 -30.99
C ASN A 627 12.46 -14.47 -31.92
N GLY A 628 13.79 -14.34 -31.86
CA GLY A 628 14.53 -13.45 -32.72
C GLY A 628 14.07 -13.64 -34.15
N THR A 629 13.60 -12.56 -34.78
CA THR A 629 13.99 -12.28 -36.15
C THR A 629 15.52 -12.19 -36.19
N VAL A 630 16.16 -13.36 -36.17
CA VAL A 630 17.44 -13.58 -36.81
C VAL A 630 17.10 -13.72 -38.28
N LEU A 631 17.24 -12.62 -39.01
CA LEU A 631 17.61 -12.71 -40.42
C LEU A 631 19.03 -13.26 -40.49
N LYS A 632 19.16 -14.58 -40.60
CA LYS A 632 20.23 -15.37 -41.25
C LYS A 632 19.68 -16.79 -41.40
N ASP A 633 19.45 -17.39 -42.58
CA ASP A 633 19.77 -17.04 -43.98
C ASP A 633 18.49 -16.99 -44.84
#